data_AF-A0AA42YCJ7-F1
#
_entry.id   AF-A0AA42YCJ7-F1
#
_cell.length_a   1.000
_cell.length_b   1.000
_cell.length_c   1.000
_cell.angle_alpha   90.00
_cell.angle_beta   90.00
_cell.angle_gamma   90.00
#
_symmetry.space_group_name_H-M   'P 1'
#
loop_
_entity.id
_entity.type
_entity.pdbx_description
1 polymer ?
#
loop_
_entity_poly.entity_id
_entity_poly.type
_entity_poly.pdbx_seq_one_letter_code
_entity_poly.pdbx_strand_id
1 'polypeptide(L)'
;MKRSNLVLIAAGVGALFPGYVLGKDPAQVDWNSVPTQTLTLFWPAQSSFQWLRSAEHPGAGMVKAGGACLTCHKGAEEKLGNKLVKANKLEPMPVKGKNGVIKLGLQIAYDDQNAYFRAQWNTRNPYPGEAHPFERFDGKKWEHYGYPKLDKVVQDGKQPGIYEDRFSIMIDDGSVPGFANQGCWLTCHNGERDMPNKPSKAVVQGNPLFKAIKKSDVRKYLPATRTDAMASWDKAKSMEEIKKLKADGALLDLMQWRGHRSNPVGMADDFHVLEYRNGDAGKNPFSSNVDKKKHQPKYMYDEKKVGKKALREEDIRKGATALIREQNAVPFDPNAGWKEGDLIPAYVVSRAGAKGSAADNKQAKGTWKDGMWTVVWARPRNLTNSDDKMLKEGKVYNFAFAVHDDNITTRGHQVSFPVTVGFGAKAAIEVTKLK
;
A
#
# COMPACT_ATOMS: atom_id res chain seq x y z
N MET A 1 75.84 26.11 12.33
CA MET A 1 75.88 24.63 12.34
C MET A 1 74.46 24.09 12.45
N LYS A 2 74.05 23.30 11.45
CA LYS A 2 72.69 22.80 11.22
C LYS A 2 72.24 21.85 12.33
N ARG A 3 71.01 22.02 12.85
CA ARG A 3 70.28 20.98 13.59
C ARG A 3 69.09 20.54 12.74
N SER A 4 69.08 19.27 12.39
CA SER A 4 68.06 18.60 11.59
C SER A 4 66.78 18.41 12.40
N ASN A 5 65.66 18.91 11.89
CA ASN A 5 64.33 18.56 12.38
C ASN A 5 63.75 17.46 11.49
N LEU A 6 63.43 16.31 12.10
CA LEU A 6 62.65 15.25 11.47
C LEU A 6 61.24 15.79 11.16
N VAL A 7 60.82 15.67 9.91
CA VAL A 7 59.43 15.87 9.49
C VAL A 7 58.73 14.50 9.53
N LEU A 8 57.75 14.37 10.43
CA LEU A 8 56.80 13.26 10.43
C LEU A 8 55.82 13.47 9.27
N ILE A 9 55.84 12.59 8.26
CA ILE A 9 54.82 12.56 7.21
C ILE A 9 53.65 11.71 7.74
N ALA A 10 52.56 12.37 8.12
CA ALA A 10 51.29 11.70 8.39
C ALA A 10 50.59 11.43 7.06
N ALA A 11 50.62 10.18 6.61
CA ALA A 11 49.81 9.72 5.48
C ALA A 11 48.33 9.64 5.91
N GLY A 12 47.54 10.64 5.52
CA GLY A 12 46.09 10.62 5.69
C GLY A 12 45.45 9.61 4.74
N VAL A 13 45.01 8.46 5.26
CA VAL A 13 44.12 7.54 4.55
C VAL A 13 42.73 8.19 4.52
N GLY A 14 42.41 8.87 3.43
CA GLY A 14 41.06 9.35 3.16
C GLY A 14 40.14 8.16 2.92
N ALA A 15 39.25 7.88 3.87
CA ALA A 15 38.16 6.94 3.69
C ALA A 15 37.22 7.47 2.60
N LEU A 16 37.33 6.93 1.38
CA LEU A 16 36.35 7.09 0.32
C LEU A 16 35.08 6.36 0.74
N PHE A 17 34.14 7.08 1.37
CA PHE A 17 32.76 6.62 1.43
C PHE A 17 32.22 6.66 0.00
N PRO A 18 31.75 5.53 -0.58
CA PRO A 18 31.06 5.60 -1.85
C PRO A 18 29.82 6.47 -1.63
N GLY A 19 29.83 7.66 -2.23
CA GLY A 19 28.65 8.49 -2.30
C GLY A 19 27.56 7.67 -2.97
N TYR A 20 26.45 7.45 -2.27
CA TYR A 20 25.24 6.97 -2.91
C TYR A 20 24.85 8.04 -3.94
N VAL A 21 25.21 7.84 -5.20
CA VAL A 21 24.65 8.62 -6.29
C VAL A 21 23.15 8.36 -6.24
N LEU A 22 22.39 9.36 -5.80
CA LEU A 22 20.93 9.28 -5.80
C LEU A 22 20.51 9.08 -7.25
N GLY A 23 19.79 8.00 -7.53
CA GLY A 23 19.29 7.77 -8.88
C GLY A 23 18.33 8.86 -9.31
N LYS A 24 18.12 8.91 -10.63
CA LYS A 24 17.36 9.97 -11.30
C LYS A 24 16.01 10.16 -10.62
N ASP A 25 15.61 11.41 -10.36
CA ASP A 25 14.26 11.71 -9.85
C ASP A 25 13.23 11.15 -10.85
N PRO A 26 12.23 10.35 -10.41
CA PRO A 26 11.23 9.78 -11.31
C PRO A 26 10.45 10.84 -12.11
N ALA A 27 10.41 12.11 -11.65
CA ALA A 27 9.84 13.22 -12.40
C ALA A 27 10.69 13.67 -13.61
N GLN A 28 11.97 13.31 -13.66
CA GLN A 28 12.89 13.65 -14.75
C GLN A 28 12.99 12.56 -15.83
N VAL A 29 12.38 11.39 -15.61
CA VAL A 29 12.32 10.34 -16.63
C VAL A 29 11.54 10.87 -17.83
N ASP A 30 12.07 10.67 -19.04
CA ASP A 30 11.34 10.99 -20.27
C ASP A 30 10.28 9.92 -20.53
N TRP A 31 9.13 10.10 -19.91
CA TRP A 31 8.00 9.18 -20.03
C TRP A 31 7.43 9.11 -21.46
N ASN A 32 7.77 10.03 -22.38
CA ASN A 32 7.33 9.90 -23.77
C ASN A 32 8.11 8.79 -24.51
N SER A 33 9.31 8.45 -24.03
CA SER A 33 10.14 7.37 -24.57
C SER A 33 9.78 5.97 -24.03
N VAL A 34 8.92 5.89 -23.02
CA VAL A 34 8.54 4.63 -22.36
C VAL A 34 7.15 4.21 -22.87
N PRO A 35 6.96 3.00 -23.42
CA PRO A 35 5.65 2.55 -23.88
C PRO A 35 4.61 2.48 -22.76
N THR A 36 3.39 2.96 -23.04
CA THR A 36 2.26 2.86 -22.11
C THR A 36 1.50 1.56 -22.31
N GLN A 37 1.46 0.75 -21.26
CA GLN A 37 0.61 -0.43 -21.16
C GLN A 37 -0.70 -0.06 -20.46
N THR A 38 -1.85 -0.33 -21.08
CA THR A 38 -3.15 -0.14 -20.42
C THR A 38 -3.60 -1.44 -19.77
N LEU A 39 -3.55 -1.50 -18.43
CA LEU A 39 -4.08 -2.61 -17.66
C LEU A 39 -5.54 -2.35 -17.27
N THR A 40 -6.43 -3.32 -17.51
CA THR A 40 -7.81 -3.25 -17.03
C THR A 40 -7.87 -3.82 -15.61
N LEU A 41 -7.92 -2.95 -14.61
CA LEU A 41 -8.19 -3.34 -13.23
C LEU A 41 -9.70 -3.49 -13.03
N PHE A 42 -10.12 -4.49 -12.27
CA PHE A 42 -11.53 -4.75 -12.05
C PHE A 42 -11.86 -5.03 -10.59
N TRP A 43 -13.10 -4.75 -10.22
CA TRP A 43 -13.64 -5.01 -8.89
C TRP A 43 -13.81 -6.51 -8.65
N PRO A 44 -13.11 -7.12 -7.67
CA PRO A 44 -13.17 -8.57 -7.46
C PRO A 44 -14.30 -9.01 -6.51
N ALA A 45 -15.04 -8.06 -5.92
CA ALA A 45 -15.99 -8.31 -4.83
C ALA A 45 -15.38 -9.16 -3.69
N GLN A 46 -16.17 -9.96 -3.00
CA GLN A 46 -15.70 -10.86 -1.93
C GLN A 46 -15.30 -12.25 -2.45
N SER A 47 -14.68 -12.31 -3.65
CA SER A 47 -14.19 -13.55 -4.27
C SER A 47 -12.93 -14.06 -3.55
N SER A 48 -13.09 -14.64 -2.36
CA SER A 48 -11.97 -15.11 -1.56
C SER A 48 -11.29 -16.36 -2.14
N PHE A 49 -10.08 -16.65 -1.66
CA PHE A 49 -9.32 -17.86 -1.91
C PHE A 49 -10.15 -19.13 -1.69
N GLN A 50 -10.98 -19.13 -0.63
CA GLN A 50 -11.87 -20.23 -0.30
C GLN A 50 -13.05 -20.31 -1.28
N TRP A 51 -13.67 -19.18 -1.65
CA TRP A 51 -14.74 -19.18 -2.64
C TRP A 51 -14.26 -19.69 -4.00
N LEU A 52 -13.08 -19.26 -4.46
CA LEU A 52 -12.47 -19.74 -5.71
C LEU A 52 -12.23 -21.26 -5.76
N ARG A 53 -12.20 -21.90 -4.58
CA ARG A 53 -12.00 -23.34 -4.39
C ARG A 53 -13.25 -24.05 -3.89
N SER A 54 -14.39 -23.37 -3.78
CA SER A 54 -15.65 -23.99 -3.38
C SER A 54 -16.43 -24.47 -4.61
N ALA A 55 -17.47 -25.28 -4.40
CA ALA A 55 -18.37 -25.69 -5.49
C ALA A 55 -19.12 -24.52 -6.14
N GLU A 56 -19.14 -23.34 -5.49
CA GLU A 56 -19.80 -22.14 -6.02
C GLU A 56 -19.01 -21.47 -7.15
N HIS A 57 -17.71 -21.74 -7.26
CA HIS A 57 -16.88 -21.27 -8.37
C HIS A 57 -16.77 -22.36 -9.44
N PRO A 58 -17.29 -22.16 -10.66
CA PRO A 58 -17.27 -23.18 -11.71
C PRO A 58 -15.87 -23.69 -12.07
N GLY A 59 -14.84 -22.86 -11.90
CA GLY A 59 -13.43 -23.22 -12.15
C GLY A 59 -12.70 -23.85 -10.97
N ALA A 60 -13.39 -24.21 -9.88
CA ALA A 60 -12.73 -24.59 -8.63
C ALA A 60 -11.78 -25.78 -8.73
N GLY A 61 -12.10 -26.79 -9.55
CA GLY A 61 -11.20 -27.94 -9.78
C GLY A 61 -9.83 -27.50 -10.33
N MET A 62 -9.85 -26.64 -11.36
CA MET A 62 -8.63 -26.09 -11.96
C MET A 62 -7.85 -25.22 -10.98
N VAL A 63 -8.53 -24.36 -10.21
CA VAL A 63 -7.88 -23.47 -9.24
C VAL A 63 -7.23 -24.27 -8.10
N LYS A 64 -7.89 -25.35 -7.62
CA LYS A 64 -7.31 -26.27 -6.61
C LYS A 64 -6.04 -26.95 -7.13
N ALA A 65 -6.02 -27.30 -8.41
CA ALA A 65 -4.84 -27.88 -9.07
C ALA A 65 -3.74 -26.84 -9.41
N GLY A 66 -3.88 -25.59 -8.97
CA GLY A 66 -2.89 -24.53 -9.21
C GLY A 66 -2.99 -23.85 -10.58
N GLY A 67 -4.07 -24.10 -11.34
CA GLY A 67 -4.27 -23.51 -12.65
C GLY A 67 -4.44 -21.98 -12.61
N ALA A 68 -4.16 -21.35 -13.76
CA ALA A 68 -4.18 -19.90 -13.92
C ALA A 68 -5.60 -19.34 -14.10
N CYS A 69 -5.88 -18.20 -13.45
CA CYS A 69 -7.17 -17.50 -13.61
C CYS A 69 -7.43 -17.12 -15.07
N LEU A 70 -6.37 -16.73 -15.79
CA LEU A 70 -6.45 -16.28 -17.17
C LEU A 70 -6.80 -17.41 -18.15
N THR A 71 -6.71 -18.69 -17.77
CA THR A 71 -7.18 -19.80 -18.62
C THR A 71 -8.67 -19.67 -18.95
N CYS A 72 -9.48 -19.19 -18.00
CA CYS A 72 -10.93 -19.00 -18.19
C CYS A 72 -11.33 -17.51 -18.27
N HIS A 73 -10.51 -16.59 -17.77
CA HIS A 73 -10.86 -15.18 -17.62
C HIS A 73 -10.08 -14.20 -18.50
N LYS A 74 -9.30 -14.68 -19.49
CA LYS A 74 -8.60 -13.81 -20.43
C LYS A 74 -9.57 -12.84 -21.13
N GLY A 75 -9.35 -11.54 -20.97
CA GLY A 75 -10.18 -10.48 -21.57
C GLY A 75 -11.55 -10.30 -20.91
N ALA A 76 -11.82 -10.95 -19.76
CA ALA A 76 -13.09 -10.87 -19.07
C ALA A 76 -13.14 -9.79 -17.98
N GLU A 77 -12.04 -9.08 -17.71
CA GLU A 77 -11.87 -8.12 -16.61
C GLU A 77 -13.00 -7.10 -16.57
N GLU A 78 -13.34 -6.51 -17.71
CA GLU A 78 -14.38 -5.49 -17.80
C GLU A 78 -15.78 -6.05 -17.49
N LYS A 79 -16.11 -7.21 -18.06
CA LYS A 79 -17.36 -7.92 -17.81
C LYS A 79 -17.46 -8.33 -16.33
N LEU A 80 -16.38 -8.87 -15.76
CA LEU A 80 -16.32 -9.28 -14.37
C LEU A 80 -16.50 -8.10 -13.43
N GLY A 81 -15.73 -7.03 -13.61
CA GLY A 81 -15.81 -5.83 -12.77
C GLY A 81 -17.20 -5.21 -12.76
N ASN A 82 -17.79 -5.00 -13.95
CA ASN A 82 -19.13 -4.39 -14.08
C ASN A 82 -20.26 -5.28 -13.53
N LYS A 83 -20.07 -6.60 -13.53
CA LYS A 83 -20.99 -7.55 -12.91
C LYS A 83 -20.84 -7.56 -11.38
N LEU A 84 -19.61 -7.69 -10.89
CA LEU A 84 -19.29 -7.94 -9.49
C LEU A 84 -19.47 -6.72 -8.59
N VAL A 85 -19.36 -5.49 -9.14
CA VAL A 85 -19.53 -4.26 -8.36
C VAL A 85 -20.98 -3.97 -7.94
N LYS A 86 -21.95 -4.65 -8.57
CA LYS A 86 -23.39 -4.52 -8.28
C LYS A 86 -23.81 -5.55 -7.24
N ALA A 87 -24.98 -5.36 -6.64
CA ALA A 87 -25.53 -6.30 -5.66
C ALA A 87 -25.58 -7.73 -6.21
N ASN A 88 -24.88 -8.65 -5.55
CA ASN A 88 -24.86 -10.07 -5.87
C ASN A 88 -24.37 -10.87 -4.64
N LYS A 89 -24.30 -12.21 -4.73
CA LYS A 89 -23.87 -13.07 -3.61
C LYS A 89 -22.47 -12.72 -3.05
N LEU A 90 -21.55 -12.28 -3.91
CA LEU A 90 -20.19 -11.87 -3.55
C LEU A 90 -20.09 -10.38 -3.20
N GLU A 91 -21.10 -9.58 -3.50
CA GLU A 91 -21.15 -8.16 -3.16
C GLU A 91 -22.50 -7.83 -2.51
N PRO A 92 -22.72 -8.26 -1.26
CA PRO A 92 -23.99 -8.05 -0.56
C PRO A 92 -24.24 -6.57 -0.17
N MET A 93 -23.19 -5.75 -0.12
CA MET A 93 -23.26 -4.33 0.23
C MET A 93 -22.46 -3.49 -0.77
N PRO A 94 -22.96 -3.32 -2.02
CA PRO A 94 -22.24 -2.58 -3.05
C PRO A 94 -22.21 -1.07 -2.73
N VAL A 95 -21.11 -0.40 -3.08
CA VAL A 95 -21.00 1.05 -2.97
C VAL A 95 -21.71 1.71 -4.14
N LYS A 96 -22.69 2.59 -3.85
CA LYS A 96 -23.50 3.24 -4.89
C LYS A 96 -22.65 3.91 -5.97
N GLY A 97 -22.87 3.42 -7.19
CA GLY A 97 -22.25 3.88 -8.42
C GLY A 97 -20.78 3.52 -8.60
N LYS A 98 -20.11 2.87 -7.63
CA LYS A 98 -18.66 2.55 -7.71
C LYS A 98 -18.30 1.94 -9.06
N ASN A 99 -17.18 2.40 -9.62
CA ASN A 99 -16.69 1.92 -10.91
C ASN A 99 -16.36 0.43 -10.79
N GLY A 100 -16.90 -0.40 -11.69
CA GLY A 100 -16.50 -1.81 -11.75
C GLY A 100 -15.08 -2.00 -12.27
N VAL A 101 -14.58 -1.01 -13.02
CA VAL A 101 -13.36 -1.09 -13.82
C VAL A 101 -12.57 0.21 -13.72
N ILE A 102 -11.25 0.10 -13.71
CA ILE A 102 -10.30 1.21 -13.88
C ILE A 102 -9.33 0.83 -14.99
N LYS A 103 -9.17 1.71 -15.98
CA LYS A 103 -8.10 1.60 -16.99
C LYS A 103 -6.86 2.28 -16.39
N LEU A 104 -5.87 1.46 -16.03
CA LEU A 104 -4.59 1.92 -15.51
C LEU A 104 -3.60 2.06 -16.66
N GLY A 105 -3.21 3.29 -16.99
CA GLY A 105 -2.04 3.53 -17.83
C GLY A 105 -0.78 3.28 -17.00
N LEU A 106 0.05 2.33 -17.42
CA LEU A 106 1.25 1.92 -16.71
C LEU A 106 2.46 1.98 -17.66
N GLN A 107 3.49 2.67 -17.20
CA GLN A 107 4.79 2.71 -17.85
C GLN A 107 5.84 2.25 -16.85
N ILE A 108 6.76 1.39 -17.29
CA ILE A 108 7.83 0.88 -16.45
C ILE A 108 9.15 1.07 -17.18
N ALA A 109 10.10 1.68 -16.49
CA ALA A 109 11.47 1.84 -16.97
C ALA A 109 12.46 1.41 -15.88
N TYR A 110 13.74 1.26 -16.22
CA TYR A 110 14.78 1.02 -15.22
C TYR A 110 16.14 1.54 -15.67
N ASP A 111 16.99 1.85 -14.71
CA ASP A 111 18.42 2.05 -14.91
C ASP A 111 19.22 1.10 -13.98
N ASP A 112 20.51 1.34 -13.83
CA ASP A 112 21.36 0.50 -12.98
C ASP A 112 20.94 0.54 -11.50
N GLN A 113 20.27 1.59 -11.06
CA GLN A 113 19.94 1.86 -9.66
C GLN A 113 18.48 1.56 -9.32
N ASN A 114 17.54 2.01 -10.15
CA ASN A 114 16.11 2.02 -9.84
C ASN A 114 15.24 1.37 -10.93
N ALA A 115 14.12 0.82 -10.47
CA ALA A 115 12.94 0.59 -11.30
C ALA A 115 12.01 1.81 -11.14
N TYR A 116 11.54 2.33 -12.27
CA TYR A 116 10.69 3.49 -12.36
C TYR A 116 9.29 3.07 -12.80
N PHE A 117 8.28 3.59 -12.12
CA PHE A 117 6.87 3.36 -12.44
C PHE A 117 6.18 4.70 -12.67
N ARG A 118 5.40 4.79 -13.75
CA ARG A 118 4.38 5.83 -13.93
C ARG A 118 3.02 5.18 -14.06
N ALA A 119 2.10 5.55 -13.17
CA ALA A 119 0.74 5.04 -13.10
C ALA A 119 -0.25 6.20 -13.29
N GLN A 120 -1.22 6.02 -14.19
CA GLN A 120 -2.26 6.99 -14.46
C GLN A 120 -3.64 6.35 -14.44
N TRP A 121 -4.59 6.97 -13.73
CA TRP A 121 -5.98 6.54 -13.74
C TRP A 121 -6.92 7.73 -13.48
N ASN A 122 -8.09 7.68 -14.11
CA ASN A 122 -9.17 8.61 -13.80
C ASN A 122 -9.81 8.24 -12.47
N THR A 123 -9.93 9.22 -11.58
CA THR A 123 -10.66 9.07 -10.32
C THR A 123 -12.15 9.04 -10.59
N ARG A 124 -12.88 8.34 -9.73
CA ARG A 124 -14.34 8.41 -9.72
C ARG A 124 -14.85 9.74 -9.19
N ASN A 125 -14.20 10.26 -8.16
CA ASN A 125 -14.57 11.54 -7.57
C ASN A 125 -14.03 12.70 -8.40
N PRO A 126 -14.72 13.86 -8.38
CA PRO A 126 -14.23 15.10 -8.99
C PRO A 126 -13.15 15.79 -8.14
N TYR A 127 -12.53 15.06 -7.22
CA TYR A 127 -11.48 15.54 -6.32
C TYR A 127 -10.53 14.37 -6.02
N PRO A 128 -9.26 14.66 -5.69
CA PRO A 128 -8.30 13.62 -5.31
C PRO A 128 -8.62 13.02 -3.93
N GLY A 129 -8.38 11.71 -3.77
CA GLY A 129 -8.36 11.05 -2.46
C GLY A 129 -7.10 11.39 -1.66
N GLU A 130 -6.94 12.65 -1.28
CA GLU A 130 -5.83 13.14 -0.45
C GLU A 130 -6.19 13.28 1.03
N ALA A 131 -7.47 13.16 1.37
CA ALA A 131 -7.96 13.19 2.75
C ALA A 131 -7.95 11.79 3.39
N HIS A 132 -7.81 11.74 4.70
CA HIS A 132 -7.96 10.54 5.51
C HIS A 132 -8.78 10.89 6.76
N PRO A 133 -9.44 9.93 7.44
CA PRO A 133 -10.18 10.21 8.66
C PRO A 133 -9.46 11.11 9.67
N PHE A 134 -10.26 11.88 10.39
CA PHE A 134 -9.86 12.89 11.35
C PHE A 134 -10.26 12.45 12.77
N GLU A 135 -9.74 13.16 13.76
CA GLU A 135 -10.33 13.29 15.08
C GLU A 135 -11.09 14.62 15.12
N ARG A 136 -12.38 14.58 15.43
CA ARG A 136 -13.26 15.74 15.57
C ARG A 136 -13.51 16.02 17.04
N PHE A 137 -13.41 17.28 17.43
CA PHE A 137 -13.82 17.70 18.76
C PHE A 137 -15.35 17.85 18.84
N ASP A 138 -15.99 17.14 19.78
CA ASP A 138 -17.45 17.17 19.99
C ASP A 138 -17.91 18.28 20.97
N GLY A 139 -16.99 19.17 21.35
CA GLY A 139 -17.19 20.18 22.40
C GLY A 139 -16.70 19.74 23.79
N LYS A 140 -16.40 18.45 23.99
CA LYS A 140 -15.89 17.87 25.25
C LYS A 140 -14.66 16.98 25.04
N LYS A 141 -14.64 16.17 23.99
CA LYS A 141 -13.60 15.18 23.68
C LYS A 141 -13.37 15.05 22.18
N TRP A 142 -12.26 14.39 21.84
CA TRP A 142 -11.91 14.05 20.47
C TRP A 142 -12.47 12.67 20.11
N GLU A 143 -13.21 12.61 19.01
CA GLU A 143 -13.78 11.37 18.48
C GLU A 143 -13.43 11.17 17.01
N HIS A 144 -13.41 9.92 16.58
CA HIS A 144 -13.12 9.59 15.19
C HIS A 144 -14.19 10.15 14.25
N TYR A 145 -13.75 10.76 13.15
CA TYR A 145 -14.63 11.40 12.18
C TYR A 145 -14.22 11.06 10.73
N GLY A 146 -15.22 10.67 9.95
CA GLY A 146 -15.02 10.15 8.60
C GLY A 146 -14.55 8.69 8.58
N TYR A 147 -15.04 7.95 7.61
CA TYR A 147 -14.78 6.52 7.47
C TYR A 147 -14.70 6.15 5.98
N PRO A 148 -14.12 5.00 5.60
CA PRO A 148 -14.23 4.53 4.22
C PRO A 148 -15.67 4.21 3.84
N LYS A 149 -16.03 4.34 2.55
CA LYS A 149 -17.41 4.15 2.09
C LYS A 149 -18.02 2.80 2.42
N LEU A 150 -17.24 1.74 2.54
CA LEU A 150 -17.74 0.42 2.91
C LEU A 150 -18.07 0.25 4.40
N ASP A 151 -17.69 1.22 5.23
CA ASP A 151 -18.08 1.20 6.63
C ASP A 151 -19.58 1.41 6.77
N LYS A 152 -20.20 0.66 7.69
CA LYS A 152 -21.64 0.73 7.94
C LYS A 152 -22.07 2.14 8.33
N VAL A 153 -21.27 2.89 9.08
CA VAL A 153 -21.64 4.25 9.50
C VAL A 153 -21.75 5.22 8.32
N VAL A 154 -21.00 4.99 7.24
CA VAL A 154 -21.10 5.76 5.99
C VAL A 154 -22.26 5.28 5.14
N GLN A 155 -22.46 3.96 5.06
CA GLN A 155 -23.60 3.38 4.34
C GLN A 155 -24.95 3.82 4.94
N ASP A 156 -25.01 3.98 6.26
CA ASP A 156 -26.17 4.49 6.98
C ASP A 156 -26.31 6.03 6.88
N GLY A 157 -25.38 6.74 6.24
CA GLY A 157 -25.40 8.20 6.07
C GLY A 157 -25.06 9.00 7.32
N LYS A 158 -24.54 8.36 8.38
CA LYS A 158 -24.28 9.00 9.68
C LYS A 158 -22.94 9.75 9.75
N GLN A 159 -21.98 9.34 8.93
CA GLN A 159 -20.64 9.95 8.84
C GLN A 159 -20.23 10.02 7.36
N PRO A 160 -19.35 10.95 6.97
CA PRO A 160 -18.92 11.07 5.58
C PRO A 160 -17.95 9.96 5.17
N GLY A 161 -17.98 9.65 3.87
CA GLY A 161 -16.93 8.91 3.20
C GLY A 161 -15.66 9.75 3.07
N ILE A 162 -14.65 9.47 3.90
CA ILE A 162 -13.34 10.12 3.86
C ILE A 162 -12.30 9.02 3.87
N TYR A 163 -11.56 8.90 2.78
CA TYR A 163 -10.44 7.99 2.71
C TYR A 163 -9.53 8.29 1.51
N GLU A 164 -8.26 7.93 1.65
CA GLU A 164 -7.25 8.23 0.63
C GLU A 164 -7.35 7.28 -0.57
N ASP A 165 -6.95 7.77 -1.74
CA ASP A 165 -6.67 6.95 -2.91
C ASP A 165 -5.28 6.30 -2.79
N ARG A 166 -5.09 5.17 -3.48
CA ARG A 166 -3.84 4.39 -3.46
C ARG A 166 -3.54 3.76 -4.79
N PHE A 167 -2.25 3.65 -5.07
CA PHE A 167 -1.71 2.77 -6.09
C PHE A 167 -0.79 1.76 -5.41
N SER A 168 -1.02 0.47 -5.66
CA SER A 168 -0.27 -0.62 -5.01
C SER A 168 0.40 -1.51 -6.03
N ILE A 169 1.60 -1.96 -5.70
CA ILE A 169 2.40 -2.90 -6.47
C ILE A 169 2.68 -4.10 -5.58
N MET A 170 2.47 -5.30 -6.10
CA MET A 170 2.83 -6.55 -5.44
C MET A 170 3.79 -7.33 -6.35
N ILE A 171 4.92 -7.78 -5.80
CA ILE A 171 5.99 -8.43 -6.57
C ILE A 171 6.30 -9.82 -6.01
N ASP A 172 6.45 -10.77 -6.93
CA ASP A 172 6.98 -12.11 -6.72
C ASP A 172 8.11 -12.38 -7.74
N ASP A 173 9.17 -13.03 -7.27
CA ASP A 173 10.33 -13.46 -8.07
C ASP A 173 10.23 -14.93 -8.52
N GLY A 174 9.05 -15.54 -8.35
CA GLY A 174 8.78 -16.94 -8.64
C GLY A 174 8.91 -17.84 -7.41
N SER A 175 9.31 -17.31 -6.26
CA SER A 175 9.44 -18.08 -5.02
C SER A 175 8.11 -18.38 -4.34
N VAL A 176 7.02 -17.70 -4.70
CA VAL A 176 5.69 -17.91 -4.09
C VAL A 176 4.83 -18.83 -4.96
N PRO A 177 4.58 -20.08 -4.52
CA PRO A 177 3.83 -21.05 -5.33
C PRO A 177 2.44 -20.54 -5.72
N GLY A 178 2.15 -20.60 -7.02
CA GLY A 178 0.86 -20.24 -7.60
C GLY A 178 0.66 -18.74 -7.86
N PHE A 179 1.58 -17.85 -7.46
CA PHE A 179 1.36 -16.41 -7.64
C PHE A 179 1.33 -16.01 -9.12
N ALA A 180 2.21 -16.58 -9.95
CA ALA A 180 2.18 -16.41 -11.40
C ALA A 180 0.82 -16.73 -12.04
N ASN A 181 0.08 -17.68 -11.44
CA ASN A 181 -1.18 -18.19 -11.97
C ASN A 181 -2.41 -17.49 -11.37
N GLN A 182 -2.35 -17.13 -10.09
CA GLN A 182 -3.52 -16.72 -9.29
C GLN A 182 -3.37 -15.32 -8.68
N GLY A 183 -2.19 -14.71 -8.75
CA GLY A 183 -1.92 -13.34 -8.31
C GLY A 183 -2.40 -13.04 -6.89
N CYS A 184 -2.99 -11.85 -6.71
CA CYS A 184 -3.37 -11.35 -5.40
C CYS A 184 -4.47 -12.18 -4.70
N TRP A 185 -5.21 -13.04 -5.41
CA TRP A 185 -6.20 -13.93 -4.80
C TRP A 185 -5.59 -14.95 -3.86
N LEU A 186 -4.29 -15.26 -3.99
CA LEU A 186 -3.56 -16.04 -2.99
C LEU A 186 -3.59 -15.39 -1.60
N THR A 187 -3.84 -14.10 -1.51
CA THR A 187 -3.76 -13.32 -0.27
C THR A 187 -5.10 -12.72 0.15
N CYS A 188 -6.20 -13.23 -0.39
CA CYS A 188 -7.53 -12.69 -0.17
C CYS A 188 -8.42 -13.78 0.43
N HIS A 189 -8.56 -13.82 1.75
CA HIS A 189 -9.23 -14.91 2.45
C HIS A 189 -10.50 -14.45 3.16
N ASN A 190 -11.38 -15.41 3.43
CA ASN A 190 -12.41 -15.26 4.46
C ASN A 190 -11.73 -15.02 5.83
N GLY A 191 -12.42 -14.31 6.70
CA GLY A 191 -11.92 -13.94 8.02
C GLY A 191 -11.05 -12.68 8.02
N GLU A 192 -10.53 -12.23 6.87
CA GLU A 192 -9.84 -10.95 6.81
C GLU A 192 -10.74 -9.78 7.20
N ARG A 193 -10.12 -8.68 7.66
CA ARG A 193 -10.87 -7.44 7.92
C ARG A 193 -11.70 -7.05 6.69
N ASP A 194 -12.99 -6.85 6.94
CA ASP A 194 -14.02 -6.44 5.97
C ASP A 194 -14.38 -7.49 4.91
N MET A 195 -13.92 -8.74 5.09
CA MET A 195 -14.33 -9.93 4.34
C MET A 195 -15.38 -10.75 5.12
N PRO A 196 -16.08 -11.72 4.48
CA PRO A 196 -16.98 -12.64 5.16
C PRO A 196 -16.31 -13.34 6.33
N ASN A 197 -17.09 -13.66 7.37
CA ASN A 197 -16.65 -14.43 8.53
C ASN A 197 -15.48 -13.80 9.31
N LYS A 198 -15.34 -12.46 9.26
CA LYS A 198 -14.39 -11.70 10.08
C LYS A 198 -14.56 -12.07 11.57
N PRO A 199 -13.56 -12.69 12.21
CA PRO A 199 -13.63 -13.05 13.62
C PRO A 199 -13.59 -11.80 14.51
N SER A 200 -14.10 -11.93 15.74
CA SER A 200 -13.99 -10.87 16.74
C SER A 200 -12.53 -10.66 17.16
N LYS A 201 -12.22 -9.46 17.66
CA LYS A 201 -10.88 -9.14 18.17
C LYS A 201 -10.41 -10.13 19.23
N ALA A 202 -11.28 -10.51 20.17
CA ALA A 202 -10.96 -11.44 21.24
C ALA A 202 -10.60 -12.83 20.72
N VAL A 203 -11.35 -13.32 19.73
CA VAL A 203 -11.08 -14.62 19.06
C VAL A 203 -9.72 -14.59 18.37
N VAL A 204 -9.38 -13.52 17.65
CA VAL A 204 -8.07 -13.39 17.02
C VAL A 204 -6.95 -13.35 18.05
N GLN A 205 -7.09 -12.56 19.11
CA GLN A 205 -6.05 -12.45 20.15
C GLN A 205 -5.82 -13.75 20.94
N GLY A 206 -6.83 -14.61 21.02
CA GLY A 206 -6.73 -15.95 21.62
C GLY A 206 -6.01 -16.96 20.72
N ASN A 207 -5.91 -16.72 19.41
CA ASN A 207 -5.25 -17.64 18.49
C ASN A 207 -3.71 -17.63 18.68
N PRO A 208 -3.05 -18.81 18.72
CA PRO A 208 -1.60 -18.91 18.95
C PRO A 208 -0.73 -18.07 18.01
N LEU A 209 -1.03 -18.04 16.70
CA LEU A 209 -0.26 -17.25 15.73
C LEU A 209 -0.37 -15.75 16.06
N PHE A 210 -1.60 -15.25 16.15
CA PHE A 210 -1.84 -13.81 16.31
C PHE A 210 -1.37 -13.29 17.68
N LYS A 211 -1.39 -14.15 18.71
CA LYS A 211 -0.73 -13.88 19.99
C LYS A 211 0.80 -13.74 19.80
N ALA A 212 1.43 -14.65 19.07
CA ALA A 212 2.87 -14.62 18.80
C ALA A 212 3.29 -13.37 17.99
N ILE A 213 2.53 -12.99 16.96
CA ILE A 213 2.82 -11.81 16.12
C ILE A 213 2.19 -10.51 16.65
N LYS A 214 1.57 -10.54 17.84
CA LYS A 214 0.95 -9.39 18.54
C LYS A 214 -0.06 -8.63 17.67
N LYS A 215 -0.91 -9.35 16.95
CA LYS A 215 -1.99 -8.79 16.12
C LYS A 215 -3.36 -9.10 16.71
N SER A 216 -4.36 -8.34 16.30
CA SER A 216 -5.74 -8.45 16.82
C SER A 216 -6.80 -8.38 15.72
N ASP A 217 -6.38 -8.51 14.47
CA ASP A 217 -7.20 -8.60 13.27
C ASP A 217 -6.53 -9.60 12.30
N VAL A 218 -7.30 -10.10 11.34
CA VAL A 218 -6.76 -10.90 10.23
C VAL A 218 -6.60 -9.98 9.02
N ARG A 219 -5.47 -10.09 8.33
CA ARG A 219 -5.16 -9.38 7.07
C ARG A 219 -4.60 -10.38 6.09
N LYS A 220 -4.26 -9.94 4.87
CA LYS A 220 -3.56 -10.71 3.86
C LYS A 220 -2.47 -11.62 4.44
N TYR A 221 -2.45 -12.88 4.01
CA TYR A 221 -1.41 -13.87 4.30
C TYR A 221 -1.26 -14.81 3.11
N LEU A 222 -0.20 -15.62 3.10
CA LEU A 222 0.06 -16.64 2.09
C LEU A 222 -0.49 -17.99 2.55
N PRO A 223 -1.09 -18.78 1.64
CA PRO A 223 -1.58 -20.13 1.96
C PRO A 223 -0.50 -21.05 2.51
N ALA A 224 0.74 -20.87 2.05
CA ALA A 224 1.91 -21.63 2.50
C ALA A 224 2.18 -21.52 4.01
N THR A 225 1.66 -20.49 4.68
CA THR A 225 1.78 -20.29 6.14
C THR A 225 0.67 -20.95 6.96
N ARG A 226 -0.23 -21.69 6.29
CA ARG A 226 -1.32 -22.46 6.91
C ARG A 226 -1.10 -23.95 6.74
N THR A 227 -1.74 -24.74 7.60
CA THR A 227 -1.62 -26.20 7.62
C THR A 227 -2.71 -26.91 6.83
N ASP A 228 -3.80 -26.22 6.46
CA ASP A 228 -4.91 -26.79 5.72
C ASP A 228 -5.00 -26.27 4.28
N ALA A 229 -5.59 -27.08 3.39
CA ALA A 229 -5.69 -26.77 1.96
C ALA A 229 -6.54 -25.53 1.64
N MET A 230 -7.48 -25.17 2.52
CA MET A 230 -8.29 -23.96 2.39
C MET A 230 -7.63 -22.73 3.01
N ALA A 231 -6.43 -22.87 3.57
CA ALA A 231 -5.69 -21.83 4.24
C ALA A 231 -6.56 -21.06 5.24
N SER A 232 -7.17 -21.78 6.18
CA SER A 232 -7.98 -21.18 7.24
C SER A 232 -7.10 -20.28 8.11
N TRP A 233 -7.59 -19.08 8.45
CA TRP A 233 -6.79 -18.07 9.14
C TRP A 233 -6.27 -18.53 10.51
N ASP A 234 -6.99 -19.45 11.16
CA ASP A 234 -6.73 -19.98 12.50
C ASP A 234 -5.86 -21.25 12.51
N LYS A 235 -5.56 -21.83 11.34
CA LYS A 235 -4.75 -23.04 11.16
C LYS A 235 -3.34 -22.70 10.69
N ALA A 236 -2.62 -21.94 11.50
CA ALA A 236 -1.26 -21.52 11.18
C ALA A 236 -0.23 -22.64 11.35
N LYS A 237 0.82 -22.62 10.50
CA LYS A 237 2.07 -23.34 10.77
C LYS A 237 2.79 -22.78 12.00
N SER A 238 3.78 -23.51 12.51
CA SER A 238 4.62 -23.02 13.62
C SER A 238 5.40 -21.76 13.22
N MET A 239 5.81 -20.97 14.20
CA MET A 239 6.66 -19.80 13.93
C MET A 239 8.04 -20.18 13.39
N GLU A 240 8.57 -21.36 13.75
CA GLU A 240 9.81 -21.88 13.14
C GLU A 240 9.63 -22.16 11.65
N GLU A 241 8.54 -22.83 11.27
CA GLU A 241 8.23 -23.12 9.86
C GLU A 241 8.02 -21.83 9.05
N ILE A 242 7.33 -20.84 9.62
CA ILE A 242 7.11 -19.54 8.97
C ILE A 242 8.43 -18.78 8.78
N LYS A 243 9.33 -18.81 9.78
CA LYS A 243 10.67 -18.21 9.64
C LYS A 243 11.48 -18.90 8.54
N LYS A 244 11.38 -20.22 8.42
CA LYS A 244 12.03 -20.96 7.34
C LYS A 244 11.50 -20.53 5.96
N LEU A 245 10.17 -20.45 5.81
CA LEU A 245 9.56 -19.91 4.57
C LEU A 245 10.09 -18.52 4.23
N LYS A 246 10.22 -17.63 5.22
CA LYS A 246 10.81 -16.30 5.00
C LYS A 246 12.27 -16.38 4.55
N ALA A 247 13.08 -17.21 5.19
CA ALA A 247 14.49 -17.40 4.85
C ALA A 247 14.67 -17.98 3.43
N ASP A 248 13.74 -18.83 3.01
CA ASP A 248 13.68 -19.39 1.64
C ASP A 248 13.12 -18.36 0.61
N GLY A 249 12.82 -17.13 1.05
CA GLY A 249 12.32 -16.04 0.21
C GLY A 249 10.82 -16.11 -0.11
N ALA A 250 10.04 -17.03 0.49
CA ALA A 250 8.63 -17.27 0.17
C ALA A 250 7.67 -16.19 0.72
N LEU A 251 7.91 -14.93 0.36
CA LEU A 251 7.10 -13.76 0.66
C LEU A 251 6.71 -13.01 -0.61
N LEU A 252 5.66 -12.20 -0.53
CA LEU A 252 5.34 -11.19 -1.55
C LEU A 252 5.74 -9.82 -1.05
N ASP A 253 6.46 -9.07 -1.88
CA ASP A 253 6.70 -7.64 -1.66
C ASP A 253 5.42 -6.87 -2.00
N LEU A 254 5.05 -5.87 -1.19
CA LEU A 254 3.81 -5.11 -1.29
C LEU A 254 4.02 -3.64 -0.92
N MET A 255 4.12 -2.79 -1.92
CA MET A 255 4.38 -1.38 -1.71
C MET A 255 3.17 -0.56 -2.13
N GLN A 256 2.87 0.54 -1.44
CA GLN A 256 1.74 1.40 -1.79
C GLN A 256 2.10 2.89 -1.76
N TRP A 257 1.85 3.56 -2.88
CA TRP A 257 1.69 5.01 -2.86
C TRP A 257 0.30 5.35 -2.28
N ARG A 258 0.26 6.35 -1.40
CA ARG A 258 -0.97 6.74 -0.68
C ARG A 258 -1.17 8.25 -0.68
N GLY A 259 -2.34 8.68 -1.14
CA GLY A 259 -2.67 10.10 -1.31
C GLY A 259 -2.48 10.94 -0.06
N HIS A 260 -2.88 10.44 1.12
CA HIS A 260 -2.69 11.17 2.38
C HIS A 260 -1.41 10.76 3.11
N ARG A 261 -1.16 9.45 3.22
CA ARG A 261 -0.14 8.93 4.15
C ARG A 261 1.29 8.93 3.65
N SER A 262 1.54 9.12 2.36
CA SER A 262 2.89 9.05 1.82
C SER A 262 3.17 10.14 0.77
N ASN A 263 2.17 10.48 -0.06
CA ASN A 263 2.31 11.51 -1.09
C ASN A 263 2.81 12.88 -0.59
N PRO A 264 2.30 13.43 0.55
CA PRO A 264 2.67 14.79 0.99
C PRO A 264 4.16 14.94 1.35
N VAL A 265 4.86 13.82 1.56
CA VAL A 265 6.29 13.78 1.89
C VAL A 265 7.14 13.12 0.79
N GLY A 266 6.54 12.88 -0.38
CA GLY A 266 7.22 12.34 -1.56
C GLY A 266 7.72 10.90 -1.39
N MET A 267 6.97 10.05 -0.66
CA MET A 267 7.34 8.67 -0.38
C MET A 267 6.22 7.69 -0.75
N ALA A 268 6.55 6.40 -0.78
CA ALA A 268 5.57 5.31 -0.71
C ALA A 268 5.81 4.50 0.56
N ASP A 269 4.84 3.67 0.93
CA ASP A 269 4.95 2.77 2.07
C ASP A 269 5.43 1.38 1.63
N ASP A 270 6.04 0.65 2.57
CA ASP A 270 6.71 -0.64 2.31
C ASP A 270 6.21 -1.73 3.27
N PHE A 271 5.74 -2.82 2.67
CA PHE A 271 5.15 -3.96 3.34
C PHE A 271 5.51 -5.25 2.61
N HIS A 272 5.37 -6.37 3.31
CA HIS A 272 5.37 -7.70 2.70
C HIS A 272 4.18 -8.53 3.20
N VAL A 273 3.86 -9.58 2.45
CA VAL A 273 2.87 -10.59 2.82
C VAL A 273 3.54 -11.94 3.02
N LEU A 274 3.40 -12.49 4.22
CA LEU A 274 3.79 -13.85 4.58
C LEU A 274 2.70 -14.48 5.44
N GLU A 275 2.85 -14.56 6.76
CA GLU A 275 1.84 -15.09 7.69
C GLU A 275 0.74 -14.06 8.00
N TYR A 276 1.04 -12.81 7.67
CA TYR A 276 0.24 -11.61 7.84
C TYR A 276 0.75 -10.52 6.88
N ARG A 277 0.02 -9.40 6.75
CA ARG A 277 0.47 -8.20 6.05
C ARG A 277 1.35 -7.35 6.96
N ASN A 278 2.64 -7.56 6.86
CA ASN A 278 3.66 -6.96 7.71
C ASN A 278 4.18 -5.67 7.10
N GLY A 279 4.43 -4.66 7.92
CA GLY A 279 5.27 -3.54 7.47
C GLY A 279 6.72 -3.97 7.57
N ASP A 280 7.56 -3.46 6.68
CA ASP A 280 8.95 -3.86 6.64
C ASP A 280 9.74 -3.33 7.84
N ALA A 281 10.95 -3.86 8.00
CA ALA A 281 11.78 -3.49 9.14
C ALA A 281 12.03 -1.97 9.15
N GLY A 282 11.64 -1.31 10.25
CA GLY A 282 11.86 0.13 10.44
C GLY A 282 10.58 0.92 10.68
N LYS A 283 10.48 2.10 10.07
CA LYS A 283 9.35 3.02 10.22
C LYS A 283 8.93 3.58 8.87
N ASN A 284 7.64 3.41 8.57
CA ASN A 284 6.95 4.03 7.45
C ASN A 284 6.84 5.56 7.63
N PRO A 285 6.54 6.33 6.56
CA PRO A 285 6.45 7.79 6.59
C PRO A 285 5.22 8.35 7.32
N PHE A 286 4.41 7.51 7.96
CA PHE A 286 3.23 7.92 8.70
C PHE A 286 3.12 7.20 10.05
N SER A 287 2.44 7.85 10.99
CA SER A 287 2.08 7.25 12.27
C SER A 287 0.73 7.76 12.76
N SER A 288 0.08 6.99 13.64
CA SER A 288 -1.17 7.43 14.25
C SER A 288 -0.92 8.70 15.07
N ASN A 289 -1.72 9.73 14.79
CA ASN A 289 -1.75 10.99 15.52
C ASN A 289 -2.60 10.90 16.79
N VAL A 290 -3.08 9.73 17.19
CA VAL A 290 -3.93 9.57 18.39
C VAL A 290 -3.10 9.04 19.55
N ASP A 291 -3.12 9.77 20.67
CA ASP A 291 -2.68 9.25 21.97
C ASP A 291 -3.82 8.45 22.58
N LYS A 292 -3.71 7.12 22.54
CA LYS A 292 -4.73 6.22 23.07
C LYS A 292 -4.92 6.30 24.58
N LYS A 293 -3.91 6.74 25.34
CA LYS A 293 -4.00 6.85 26.80
C LYS A 293 -4.69 8.15 27.20
N LYS A 294 -4.41 9.22 26.47
CA LYS A 294 -4.96 10.56 26.73
C LYS A 294 -6.25 10.85 25.98
N HIS A 295 -6.64 10.01 25.03
CA HIS A 295 -7.82 10.20 24.18
C HIS A 295 -7.81 11.55 23.45
N GLN A 296 -6.65 11.96 22.92
CA GLN A 296 -6.46 13.23 22.22
C GLN A 296 -5.44 13.09 21.08
N PRO A 297 -5.36 14.07 20.16
CA PRO A 297 -4.28 14.12 19.18
C PRO A 297 -2.89 14.31 19.80
N LYS A 298 -1.84 13.89 19.09
CA LYS A 298 -0.43 14.11 19.47
C LYS A 298 0.14 15.39 18.89
N TYR A 299 -0.35 15.77 17.72
CA TYR A 299 0.05 16.95 16.97
C TYR A 299 -1.20 17.69 16.47
N MET A 300 -1.07 19.01 16.34
CA MET A 300 -2.04 19.93 15.72
C MET A 300 -1.35 20.79 14.67
N TYR A 301 -2.13 21.56 13.90
CA TYR A 301 -1.54 22.49 12.93
C TYR A 301 -0.82 23.63 13.63
N ASP A 302 0.31 24.04 13.05
CA ASP A 302 1.04 25.23 13.44
C ASP A 302 0.30 26.47 12.93
N GLU A 303 -0.46 27.13 13.82
CA GLU A 303 -1.25 28.31 13.48
C GLU A 303 -0.40 29.44 12.89
N LYS A 304 0.88 29.57 13.29
CA LYS A 304 1.77 30.61 12.73
C LYS A 304 2.12 30.37 11.27
N LYS A 305 2.10 29.11 10.82
CA LYS A 305 2.43 28.72 9.45
C LYS A 305 1.21 28.51 8.57
N VAL A 306 0.13 27.97 9.14
CA VAL A 306 -1.07 27.55 8.42
C VAL A 306 -2.21 28.57 8.58
N GLY A 307 -2.12 29.47 9.56
CA GLY A 307 -3.18 30.44 9.90
C GLY A 307 -4.35 29.82 10.66
N LYS A 308 -4.28 28.54 11.02
CA LYS A 308 -5.29 27.81 11.80
C LYS A 308 -4.65 26.66 12.55
N LYS A 309 -5.19 26.34 13.74
CA LYS A 309 -4.78 25.21 14.59
C LYS A 309 -5.49 23.88 14.28
N ALA A 310 -6.66 23.96 13.63
CA ALA A 310 -7.52 22.85 13.24
C ALA A 310 -8.17 23.14 11.88
N LEU A 311 -8.59 22.09 11.19
CA LEU A 311 -9.47 22.23 10.02
C LEU A 311 -10.94 22.21 10.42
N ARG A 312 -11.80 22.54 9.46
CA ARG A 312 -13.25 22.32 9.51
C ARG A 312 -13.72 21.42 8.38
N GLU A 313 -14.97 20.96 8.43
CA GLU A 313 -15.52 20.09 7.38
C GLU A 313 -15.44 20.75 6.00
N GLU A 314 -15.70 22.05 5.94
CA GLU A 314 -15.64 22.86 4.73
C GLU A 314 -14.22 23.03 4.17
N ASP A 315 -13.16 22.72 4.92
CA ASP A 315 -11.78 22.73 4.44
C ASP A 315 -11.43 21.43 3.69
N ILE A 316 -12.17 20.34 3.94
CA ILE A 316 -11.92 19.04 3.33
C ILE A 316 -12.11 19.17 1.81
N ARG A 317 -11.12 18.69 1.05
CA ARG A 317 -11.05 18.75 -0.44
C ARG A 317 -10.87 20.16 -1.03
N LYS A 318 -10.69 21.20 -0.21
CA LYS A 318 -10.31 22.55 -0.69
C LYS A 318 -8.81 22.83 -0.64
N GLY A 319 -8.04 21.93 -0.02
CA GLY A 319 -6.59 22.02 0.08
C GLY A 319 -6.00 20.79 0.76
N ALA A 320 -4.67 20.82 0.96
CA ALA A 320 -3.96 19.75 1.62
C ALA A 320 -4.40 19.60 3.08
N THR A 321 -4.82 18.39 3.46
CA THR A 321 -5.24 18.08 4.84
C THR A 321 -4.19 17.31 5.63
N ALA A 322 -3.02 17.06 5.05
CA ALA A 322 -2.00 16.26 5.70
C ALA A 322 -1.26 17.06 6.77
N LEU A 323 -1.14 16.47 7.96
CA LEU A 323 -0.30 17.00 9.03
C LEU A 323 1.12 16.46 8.88
N ILE A 324 2.06 17.33 8.49
CA ILE A 324 3.46 17.03 8.19
C ILE A 324 4.34 17.55 9.31
N ARG A 325 4.99 16.64 10.06
CA ARG A 325 5.76 16.95 11.28
C ARG A 325 6.79 18.05 11.06
N GLU A 326 7.50 18.00 9.93
CA GLU A 326 8.60 18.93 9.66
C GLU A 326 8.14 20.27 9.10
N GLN A 327 6.88 20.40 8.67
CA GLN A 327 6.43 21.57 7.90
C GLN A 327 5.36 22.36 8.63
N ASN A 328 4.23 21.73 8.98
CA ASN A 328 3.00 22.43 9.34
C ASN A 328 2.39 21.98 10.68
N ALA A 329 3.13 21.20 11.48
CA ALA A 329 2.64 20.60 12.71
C ALA A 329 3.44 21.02 13.95
N VAL A 330 2.75 21.16 15.07
CA VAL A 330 3.31 21.36 16.42
C VAL A 330 2.71 20.33 17.39
N PRO A 331 3.36 20.06 18.55
CA PRO A 331 2.75 19.22 19.58
C PRO A 331 1.35 19.70 19.93
N PHE A 332 0.43 18.76 20.17
CA PHE A 332 -0.95 19.09 20.52
C PHE A 332 -1.03 19.80 21.87
N ASP A 333 -1.67 20.97 21.91
CA ASP A 333 -1.99 21.70 23.13
C ASP A 333 -3.47 21.51 23.51
N PRO A 334 -3.78 20.81 24.62
CA PRO A 334 -5.16 20.62 25.06
C PRO A 334 -5.87 21.93 25.45
N ASN A 335 -5.10 22.98 25.77
CA ASN A 335 -5.63 24.28 26.21
C ASN A 335 -5.71 25.31 25.09
N ALA A 336 -5.53 24.89 23.83
CA ALA A 336 -5.55 25.79 22.69
C ALA A 336 -6.92 26.45 22.42
N GLY A 337 -7.96 26.23 23.23
CA GLY A 337 -9.30 26.81 23.03
C GLY A 337 -10.05 26.13 21.87
N TRP A 338 -10.19 24.81 21.95
CA TRP A 338 -10.88 23.98 20.95
C TRP A 338 -12.37 24.28 20.89
N LYS A 339 -12.92 24.25 19.67
CA LYS A 339 -14.33 24.50 19.39
C LYS A 339 -14.95 23.25 18.79
N GLU A 340 -16.20 22.99 19.13
CA GLU A 340 -16.96 21.88 18.53
C GLU A 340 -16.84 21.93 17.00
N GLY A 341 -16.55 20.78 16.38
CA GLY A 341 -16.33 20.66 14.95
C GLY A 341 -14.89 20.88 14.47
N ASP A 342 -13.94 21.24 15.35
CA ASP A 342 -12.52 21.28 15.00
C ASP A 342 -12.03 19.88 14.59
N LEU A 343 -11.30 19.81 13.47
CA LEU A 343 -10.78 18.56 12.88
C LEU A 343 -9.25 18.53 12.89
N ILE A 344 -8.70 17.43 13.37
CA ILE A 344 -7.26 17.13 13.33
C ILE A 344 -7.04 15.79 12.62
N PRO A 345 -6.13 15.68 11.63
CA PRO A 345 -5.90 14.41 10.95
C PRO A 345 -5.55 13.27 11.91
N ALA A 346 -6.15 12.09 11.74
CA ALA A 346 -5.88 10.92 12.59
C ALA A 346 -4.49 10.30 12.34
N TYR A 347 -3.83 10.72 11.25
CA TYR A 347 -2.44 10.39 10.94
C TYR A 347 -1.60 11.65 10.79
N VAL A 348 -0.36 11.53 11.25
CA VAL A 348 0.70 12.50 10.98
C VAL A 348 1.75 11.84 10.08
N VAL A 349 2.27 12.59 9.11
CA VAL A 349 3.30 12.14 8.17
C VAL A 349 4.64 12.82 8.44
N SER A 350 5.73 12.13 8.11
CA SER A 350 7.08 12.57 8.44
C SER A 350 8.11 11.86 7.58
N ARG A 351 8.78 12.62 6.71
CA ARG A 351 9.90 12.09 5.92
C ARG A 351 11.08 11.76 6.80
N ALA A 352 11.44 12.68 7.70
CA ALA A 352 12.58 12.54 8.59
C ALA A 352 12.40 11.43 9.63
N GLY A 353 11.16 11.05 9.95
CA GLY A 353 10.85 9.95 10.84
C GLY A 353 10.88 8.56 10.19
N ALA A 354 10.87 8.49 8.85
CA ALA A 354 10.93 7.26 8.10
C ALA A 354 12.36 6.69 8.09
N LYS A 355 12.51 5.38 8.29
CA LYS A 355 13.84 4.72 8.34
C LYS A 355 13.76 3.21 8.14
N GLY A 356 14.91 2.62 7.80
CA GLY A 356 15.03 1.18 7.54
C GLY A 356 14.42 0.78 6.20
N SER A 357 14.24 -0.53 6.01
CA SER A 357 13.59 -1.14 4.85
C SER A 357 12.22 -0.51 4.55
N ALA A 358 11.43 -0.23 5.60
CA ALA A 358 10.13 0.46 5.50
C ALA A 358 10.17 1.91 4.93
N ALA A 359 11.34 2.41 4.57
CA ALA A 359 11.56 3.72 4.00
C ALA A 359 12.41 3.68 2.72
N ASP A 360 12.53 2.52 2.06
CA ASP A 360 13.34 2.36 0.84
C ASP A 360 12.73 3.13 -0.35
N ASN A 361 11.40 3.25 -0.38
CA ASN A 361 10.66 4.00 -1.39
C ASN A 361 10.61 5.52 -1.12
N LYS A 362 11.76 6.19 -1.26
CA LYS A 362 11.97 7.62 -0.92
C LYS A 362 11.55 8.62 -1.99
N GLN A 363 11.23 8.16 -3.19
CA GLN A 363 10.92 9.01 -4.34
C GLN A 363 9.62 8.50 -4.99
N ALA A 364 8.48 8.92 -4.45
CA ALA A 364 7.18 8.67 -5.05
C ALA A 364 6.28 9.90 -4.91
N LYS A 365 5.72 10.36 -6.02
CA LYS A 365 4.90 11.57 -6.06
C LYS A 365 3.70 11.35 -6.98
N GLY A 366 2.53 11.71 -6.47
CA GLY A 366 1.28 11.77 -7.20
C GLY A 366 0.86 13.22 -7.39
N THR A 367 0.43 13.54 -8.61
CA THR A 367 -0.25 14.80 -8.93
C THR A 367 -1.62 14.46 -9.50
N TRP A 368 -2.65 15.19 -9.05
CA TRP A 368 -3.99 15.07 -9.59
C TRP A 368 -4.32 16.31 -10.42
N LYS A 369 -4.79 16.10 -11.66
CA LYS A 369 -5.22 17.15 -12.57
C LYS A 369 -6.33 16.62 -13.47
N ASP A 370 -7.37 17.42 -13.66
CA ASP A 370 -8.49 17.15 -14.59
C ASP A 370 -9.11 15.74 -14.40
N GLY A 371 -9.33 15.33 -13.15
CA GLY A 371 -9.93 14.02 -12.85
C GLY A 371 -8.96 12.85 -12.88
N MET A 372 -7.66 13.07 -13.13
CA MET A 372 -6.68 12.00 -13.30
C MET A 372 -5.55 12.09 -12.28
N TRP A 373 -5.27 10.98 -11.62
CA TRP A 373 -4.00 10.79 -10.91
C TRP A 373 -2.89 10.47 -11.90
N THR A 374 -1.72 11.08 -11.69
CA THR A 374 -0.44 10.66 -12.27
C THR A 374 0.55 10.45 -11.14
N VAL A 375 0.94 9.20 -10.90
CA VAL A 375 1.92 8.80 -9.88
C VAL A 375 3.21 8.41 -10.59
N VAL A 376 4.32 9.02 -10.19
CA VAL A 376 5.68 8.64 -10.60
C VAL A 376 6.45 8.15 -9.38
N TRP A 377 7.20 7.06 -9.53
CA TRP A 377 7.83 6.36 -8.42
C TRP A 377 9.14 5.70 -8.86
N ALA A 378 10.23 5.98 -8.15
CA ALA A 378 11.48 5.24 -8.22
C ALA A 378 11.64 4.29 -7.01
N ARG A 379 11.82 3.00 -7.30
CA ARG A 379 12.13 1.95 -6.33
C ARG A 379 13.56 1.45 -6.56
N PRO A 380 14.43 1.40 -5.54
CA PRO A 380 15.74 0.77 -5.69
C PRO A 380 15.62 -0.70 -6.14
N ARG A 381 16.52 -1.13 -7.02
CA ARG A 381 16.49 -2.51 -7.55
C ARG A 381 17.29 -3.49 -6.72
N ASN A 382 18.38 -3.01 -6.13
CA ASN A 382 19.37 -3.79 -5.39
C ASN A 382 19.03 -3.92 -3.90
N LEU A 383 17.75 -3.89 -3.52
CA LEU A 383 17.32 -4.11 -2.15
C LEU A 383 17.72 -5.53 -1.70
N THR A 384 18.34 -5.62 -0.51
CA THR A 384 18.85 -6.86 0.06
C THR A 384 18.18 -7.24 1.38
N ASN A 385 17.21 -6.45 1.85
CA ASN A 385 16.53 -6.78 3.09
C ASN A 385 15.69 -8.05 2.91
N SER A 386 15.55 -8.83 3.98
CA SER A 386 14.79 -10.10 3.96
C SER A 386 13.27 -9.93 3.75
N ASP A 387 12.79 -8.69 3.67
CA ASP A 387 11.40 -8.33 3.40
C ASP A 387 11.15 -7.80 1.98
N ASP A 388 12.20 -7.61 1.18
CA ASP A 388 12.11 -7.05 -0.18
C ASP A 388 12.35 -8.07 -1.28
N LYS A 389 11.89 -7.74 -2.49
CA LYS A 389 12.26 -8.46 -3.72
C LYS A 389 13.31 -7.70 -4.54
N MET A 390 14.50 -8.29 -4.69
CA MET A 390 15.53 -7.71 -5.56
C MET A 390 15.13 -7.80 -7.04
N LEU A 391 15.30 -6.72 -7.79
CA LEU A 391 15.04 -6.65 -9.23
C LEU A 391 16.37 -6.67 -10.00
N LYS A 392 16.58 -7.66 -10.86
CA LYS A 392 17.82 -7.83 -11.64
C LYS A 392 17.52 -7.75 -13.12
N GLU A 393 18.45 -7.17 -13.87
CA GLU A 393 18.45 -7.28 -15.32
C GLU A 393 18.63 -8.75 -15.76
N GLY A 394 18.04 -9.11 -16.90
CA GLY A 394 17.95 -10.47 -17.41
C GLY A 394 16.94 -11.37 -16.68
N LYS A 395 16.08 -10.82 -15.80
CA LYS A 395 15.09 -11.60 -15.03
C LYS A 395 13.65 -11.18 -15.32
N VAL A 396 12.75 -12.14 -15.11
CA VAL A 396 11.30 -11.98 -15.21
C VAL A 396 10.70 -12.18 -13.82
N TYR A 397 9.72 -11.36 -13.51
CA TYR A 397 9.03 -11.31 -12.22
C TYR A 397 7.52 -11.32 -12.45
N ASN A 398 6.75 -11.73 -11.45
CA ASN A 398 5.30 -11.66 -11.47
C ASN A 398 4.83 -10.43 -10.69
N PHE A 399 4.03 -9.58 -11.32
CA PHE A 399 3.48 -8.38 -10.72
C PHE A 399 1.96 -8.47 -10.61
N ALA A 400 1.40 -7.87 -9.57
CA ALA A 400 -0.03 -7.55 -9.50
C ALA A 400 -0.21 -6.10 -9.05
N PHE A 401 -1.18 -5.41 -9.64
CA PHE A 401 -1.44 -4.00 -9.40
C PHE A 401 -2.83 -3.79 -8.81
N ALA A 402 -2.98 -2.77 -7.99
CA ALA A 402 -4.27 -2.38 -7.44
C ALA A 402 -4.43 -0.87 -7.31
N VAL A 403 -5.66 -0.42 -7.45
CA VAL A 403 -6.07 0.97 -7.17
C VAL A 403 -7.19 0.97 -6.14
N HIS A 404 -6.97 1.70 -5.04
CA HIS A 404 -8.04 2.17 -4.17
C HIS A 404 -8.43 3.56 -4.66
N ASP A 405 -9.67 3.72 -5.06
CA ASP A 405 -10.26 4.99 -5.50
C ASP A 405 -11.66 5.10 -4.90
N ASP A 406 -12.16 6.31 -4.70
CA ASP A 406 -13.52 6.58 -4.20
C ASP A 406 -13.71 6.42 -2.69
N ASN A 407 -12.79 6.97 -1.89
CA ASN A 407 -12.85 6.94 -0.41
C ASN A 407 -13.03 5.51 0.13
N ILE A 408 -12.26 4.56 -0.40
CA ILE A 408 -12.42 3.14 -0.10
C ILE A 408 -11.13 2.51 0.41
N THR A 409 -11.25 1.35 1.05
CA THR A 409 -10.11 0.63 1.63
C THR A 409 -10.32 -0.87 1.58
N THR A 410 -9.39 -1.60 2.19
CA THR A 410 -9.47 -3.04 2.44
C THR A 410 -9.90 -3.80 1.19
N ARG A 411 -11.03 -4.51 1.20
CA ARG A 411 -11.49 -5.32 0.07
C ARG A 411 -11.98 -4.51 -1.15
N GLY A 412 -12.30 -3.23 -0.96
CA GLY A 412 -13.01 -2.45 -1.97
C GLY A 412 -12.11 -1.80 -3.01
N HIS A 413 -11.19 -2.54 -3.62
CA HIS A 413 -10.27 -2.01 -4.65
C HIS A 413 -10.39 -2.76 -5.95
N GLN A 414 -9.98 -2.10 -7.03
CA GLN A 414 -9.78 -2.75 -8.32
C GLN A 414 -8.40 -3.39 -8.38
N VAL A 415 -8.33 -4.59 -8.93
CA VAL A 415 -7.11 -5.40 -9.02
C VAL A 415 -6.85 -5.84 -10.46
N SER A 416 -5.58 -6.08 -10.79
CA SER A 416 -5.19 -6.78 -12.02
C SER A 416 -5.16 -8.30 -11.78
N PHE A 417 -5.28 -9.07 -12.86
CA PHE A 417 -4.65 -10.39 -12.89
C PHE A 417 -3.11 -10.27 -12.82
N PRO A 418 -2.38 -11.33 -12.44
CA PRO A 418 -0.92 -11.28 -12.43
C PRO A 418 -0.39 -11.06 -13.86
N VAL A 419 0.70 -10.30 -13.99
CA VAL A 419 1.38 -10.02 -15.26
C VAL A 419 2.87 -10.24 -15.10
N THR A 420 3.51 -10.84 -16.11
CA THR A 420 4.96 -11.01 -16.11
C THR A 420 5.65 -9.72 -16.57
N VAL A 421 6.67 -9.31 -15.83
CA VAL A 421 7.45 -8.09 -16.08
C VAL A 421 8.92 -8.47 -16.22
N GLY A 422 9.53 -8.15 -17.36
CA GLY A 422 10.90 -8.53 -17.70
C GLY A 422 11.84 -7.34 -17.72
N PHE A 423 12.88 -7.37 -16.88
CA PHE A 423 13.93 -6.35 -16.87
C PHE A 423 15.04 -6.80 -17.83
N GLY A 424 15.04 -6.32 -19.08
CA GLY A 424 15.96 -6.82 -20.11
C GLY A 424 15.73 -8.30 -20.47
N ALA A 425 14.50 -8.79 -20.28
CA ALA A 425 14.08 -10.15 -20.57
C ALA A 425 12.67 -10.15 -21.18
N LYS A 426 12.38 -11.14 -22.03
CA LYS A 426 11.07 -11.29 -22.68
C LYS A 426 9.99 -11.62 -21.64
N ALA A 427 8.91 -10.84 -21.63
CA ALA A 427 7.77 -11.01 -20.73
C ALA A 427 6.51 -10.35 -21.34
N ALA A 428 5.38 -10.38 -20.63
CA ALA A 428 4.18 -9.68 -21.08
C ALA A 428 4.35 -8.15 -21.06
N ILE A 429 5.15 -7.63 -20.12
CA ILE A 429 5.63 -6.25 -20.10
C ILE A 429 7.16 -6.29 -20.14
N GLU A 430 7.74 -5.79 -21.23
CA GLU A 430 9.19 -5.61 -21.36
C GLU A 430 9.55 -4.20 -20.89
N VAL A 431 10.34 -4.12 -19.82
CA VAL A 431 10.65 -2.84 -19.16
C VAL A 431 11.68 -2.07 -19.98
N THR A 432 11.45 -0.78 -20.19
CA THR A 432 12.38 0.09 -20.94
C THR A 432 13.65 0.36 -20.14
N LYS A 433 14.82 -0.01 -20.66
CA LYS A 433 16.10 0.40 -20.06
C LYS A 433 16.39 1.86 -20.42
N LEU A 434 16.59 2.70 -19.41
CA LEU A 434 17.02 4.08 -19.58
C LEU A 434 18.52 4.11 -19.88
N LYS A 435 18.93 5.07 -20.72
CA LYS A 435 20.33 5.29 -21.09
C LYS A 435 21.05 6.16 -20.08
#